data_AF-A0AAU1B5I1-F1
#
_entry.id   AF-A0AAU1B5I1-F1
#
_cell.length_a   1.000
_cell.length_b   1.000
_cell.length_c   1.000
_cell.angle_alpha   90.00
_cell.angle_beta   90.00
_cell.angle_gamma   90.00
#
_symmetry.space_group_name_H-M   'P 1'
#
loop_
_entity.id
_entity.type
_entity.pdbx_description
1 polymer ?
#
loop_
_entity_poly.entity_id
_entity_poly.type
_entity_poly.pdbx_seq_one_letter_code
_entity_poly.pdbx_strand_id
1 'polypeptide(L)'
;MAVGMAVLAATTGVAPGAPAAEVAGSTAGPPGQVEFPTHCLPPQEAGLPPADGPTTARITVDDPAPKLGDTVTVTYQVARTPAVNPVGTELPADALTPTGRILLGGAQSGEVTVVGAKRNDPVQAGAELPAVTMTGTFTVTAPGEITLAPGGYTLHTSHLLDLDTVCTVTGAPVSERLTASPLPRANLRSVALAAAYGKPGAEVTVTGAGFAPGAAVTVAGRAGAAGTADRVAVTADEHGAVLAQLPVSDRTTTAVVAYEGPAWSAQQGSGPAAYTVIEDAPPPPPGTRKVTVVVEPGALSMNQEGESIALGAVPYGEGGAAPGRIGTVTVKDARGGPAGWTLIGKVTDFTGPGGVRVPGASLRWTPTCTAAAGSPSRCAPGSPGAVGPEGAVLAFSPDAAQVGGTFTIDATVTLTLPPYTPPGAYRAVLTLTLS
;
A
#
# COMPACT_ATOMS: atom_id res chain seq x y z
N MET A 1 59.18 24.31 -7.37
CA MET A 1 60.57 23.88 -7.09
C MET A 1 60.69 23.60 -5.60
N ALA A 2 61.45 22.56 -5.23
CA ALA A 2 61.80 22.10 -3.88
C ALA A 2 60.65 21.54 -3.03
N VAL A 3 60.42 20.22 -3.02
CA VAL A 3 61.08 19.16 -2.19
C VAL A 3 60.39 19.01 -0.82
N GLY A 4 59.75 17.86 -0.62
CA GLY A 4 59.25 17.39 0.67
C GLY A 4 59.25 15.86 0.69
N MET A 5 60.21 15.30 1.40
CA MET A 5 60.56 13.88 1.49
C MET A 5 59.42 12.97 1.97
N ALA A 6 59.33 11.79 1.37
CA ALA A 6 58.53 10.66 1.80
C ALA A 6 59.13 9.97 3.03
N VAL A 7 58.29 9.64 4.00
CA VAL A 7 58.61 8.85 5.20
C VAL A 7 58.32 7.37 4.91
N LEU A 8 59.33 6.51 5.11
CA LEU A 8 59.18 5.07 5.24
C LEU A 8 58.66 4.73 6.65
N ALA A 9 57.64 3.88 6.74
CA ALA A 9 57.41 3.04 7.91
C ALA A 9 57.00 1.63 7.46
N ALA A 10 57.86 0.67 7.80
CA ALA A 10 57.70 -0.76 7.55
C ALA A 10 56.79 -1.39 8.60
N THR A 11 55.95 -2.36 8.22
CA THR A 11 55.56 -3.49 9.09
C THR A 11 55.33 -4.75 8.26
N THR A 12 56.28 -5.68 8.42
CA THR A 12 56.17 -7.16 8.49
C THR A 12 55.10 -7.88 7.65
N GLY A 13 55.60 -8.65 6.68
CA GLY A 13 54.84 -9.68 5.98
C GLY A 13 54.51 -10.89 6.86
N VAL A 14 53.34 -11.47 6.59
CA VAL A 14 52.95 -12.83 6.95
C VAL A 14 52.69 -13.56 5.64
N ALA A 15 53.31 -14.73 5.48
CA ALA A 15 53.24 -15.57 4.29
C ALA A 15 51.79 -16.05 4.01
N PRO A 16 51.38 -16.21 2.74
CA PRO A 16 50.10 -16.81 2.41
C PRO A 16 50.18 -18.34 2.60
N GLY A 17 49.39 -18.86 3.54
CA GLY A 17 49.07 -20.28 3.60
C GLY A 17 48.19 -20.65 2.40
N ALA A 18 48.51 -21.80 1.78
CA ALA A 18 47.82 -22.35 0.62
C ALA A 18 46.30 -22.52 0.87
N PRO A 19 45.44 -22.34 -0.15
CA PRO A 19 44.02 -22.59 -0.01
C PRO A 19 43.76 -24.09 0.10
N ALA A 20 43.13 -24.50 1.21
CA ALA A 20 42.48 -25.80 1.30
C ALA A 20 41.35 -25.85 0.26
N ALA A 21 41.34 -26.92 -0.51
CA ALA A 21 40.38 -27.18 -1.56
C ALA A 21 38.94 -27.03 -1.06
N GLU A 22 38.19 -26.13 -1.70
CA GLU A 22 36.74 -26.08 -1.62
C GLU A 22 36.19 -27.40 -2.18
N VAL A 23 35.41 -28.08 -1.35
CA VAL A 23 34.54 -29.17 -1.78
C VAL A 23 33.48 -28.56 -2.69
N ALA A 24 33.64 -28.75 -3.99
CA ALA A 24 32.59 -28.53 -4.97
C ALA A 24 31.41 -29.48 -4.68
N GLY A 25 30.18 -28.96 -4.63
CA GLY A 25 29.01 -29.84 -4.63
C GLY A 25 27.67 -29.32 -4.10
N SER A 26 27.35 -28.03 -4.25
CA SER A 26 25.95 -27.58 -4.19
C SER A 26 25.72 -26.58 -5.30
N THR A 27 25.22 -27.03 -6.44
CA THR A 27 24.55 -26.16 -7.41
C THR A 27 23.36 -25.55 -6.69
N ALA A 28 23.52 -24.35 -6.13
CA ALA A 28 22.42 -23.60 -5.56
C ALA A 28 21.40 -23.37 -6.69
N GLY A 29 20.22 -23.97 -6.55
CA GLY A 29 19.12 -23.78 -7.50
C GLY A 29 18.69 -22.31 -7.57
N PRO A 30 17.82 -21.95 -8.54
CA PRO A 30 17.18 -20.64 -8.58
C PRO A 30 16.64 -20.19 -7.21
N PRO A 31 16.68 -18.88 -6.90
CA PRO A 31 16.24 -18.35 -5.62
C PRO A 31 14.78 -18.72 -5.33
N GLY A 32 14.51 -19.21 -4.13
CA GLY A 32 13.19 -19.69 -3.70
C GLY A 32 12.90 -21.15 -4.08
N GLN A 33 13.81 -21.84 -4.78
CA GLN A 33 13.68 -23.27 -4.99
C GLN A 33 13.96 -24.04 -3.69
N VAL A 34 13.08 -24.98 -3.38
CA VAL A 34 13.13 -25.79 -2.17
C VAL A 34 12.93 -27.26 -2.50
N GLU A 35 13.45 -28.13 -1.65
CA GLU A 35 13.29 -29.58 -1.74
C GLU A 35 12.66 -30.13 -0.45
N PHE A 36 11.72 -31.07 -0.60
CA PHE A 36 10.96 -31.61 0.53
C PHE A 36 10.46 -33.04 0.26
N PRO A 37 10.28 -33.86 1.31
CA PRO A 37 9.79 -35.23 1.16
C PRO A 37 8.33 -35.23 0.70
N THR A 38 8.01 -36.12 -0.24
CA THR A 38 6.69 -36.27 -0.83
C THR A 38 6.33 -37.75 -0.96
N HIS A 39 5.09 -38.07 -0.64
CA HIS A 39 4.51 -39.39 -0.81
C HIS A 39 3.41 -39.33 -1.87
N CYS A 40 3.65 -39.95 -3.03
CA CYS A 40 2.73 -39.98 -4.15
C CYS A 40 2.02 -41.34 -4.24
N LEU A 41 0.69 -41.29 -4.19
CA LEU A 41 -0.18 -42.44 -4.36
C LEU A 41 -0.69 -42.48 -5.81
N PRO A 42 -0.25 -43.44 -6.63
CA PRO A 42 -0.82 -43.66 -7.95
C PRO A 42 -2.27 -44.16 -7.84
N PRO A 43 -3.08 -44.01 -8.91
CA PRO A 43 -4.43 -44.58 -8.96
C PRO A 43 -4.39 -46.10 -8.80
N GLN A 44 -5.36 -46.69 -8.11
CA GLN A 44 -5.38 -48.12 -7.80
C GLN A 44 -5.43 -48.97 -9.08
N GLU A 45 -6.09 -48.46 -10.11
CA GLU A 45 -6.25 -49.05 -11.43
C GLU A 45 -4.92 -49.25 -12.15
N ALA A 46 -3.90 -48.43 -11.84
CA ALA A 46 -2.57 -48.56 -12.42
C ALA A 46 -1.76 -49.72 -11.82
N GLY A 47 -2.15 -50.26 -10.65
CA GLY A 47 -1.44 -51.37 -9.99
C GLY A 47 0.01 -51.05 -9.59
N LEU A 48 0.37 -49.76 -9.52
CA LEU A 48 1.71 -49.30 -9.15
C LEU A 48 1.83 -49.16 -7.62
N PRO A 49 3.02 -49.44 -7.04
CA PRO A 49 3.28 -49.15 -5.64
C PRO A 49 3.35 -47.63 -5.39
N PRO A 50 3.11 -47.15 -4.15
CA PRO A 50 3.38 -45.77 -3.77
C PRO A 50 4.82 -45.34 -4.07
N ALA A 51 4.99 -44.08 -4.47
CA ALA A 51 6.29 -43.50 -4.78
C ALA A 51 6.67 -42.45 -3.72
N ASP A 52 7.72 -42.75 -2.96
CA ASP A 52 8.31 -41.88 -1.95
C ASP A 52 9.61 -41.26 -2.45
N GLY A 53 9.76 -39.95 -2.33
CA GLY A 53 10.99 -39.28 -2.72
C GLY A 53 10.97 -37.77 -2.54
N PRO A 54 12.09 -37.10 -2.86
CA PRO A 54 12.17 -35.65 -2.82
C PRO A 54 11.39 -35.02 -3.98
N THR A 55 10.56 -34.03 -3.67
CA THR A 55 10.02 -33.09 -4.67
C THR A 55 10.85 -31.81 -4.60
N THR A 56 11.29 -31.31 -5.76
CA THR A 56 11.93 -30.00 -5.86
C THR A 56 10.95 -29.02 -6.50
N ALA A 57 10.67 -27.90 -5.85
CA ALA A 57 9.69 -26.93 -6.34
C ALA A 57 10.02 -25.48 -5.99
N ARG A 58 9.34 -24.55 -6.64
CA ARG A 58 9.51 -23.10 -6.46
C ARG A 58 8.16 -22.40 -6.53
N ILE A 59 7.94 -21.45 -5.62
CA ILE A 59 6.80 -20.53 -5.66
C ILE A 59 7.32 -19.14 -6.01
N THR A 60 6.58 -18.42 -6.86
CA THR A 60 6.81 -16.99 -7.11
C THR A 60 5.52 -16.21 -7.06
N VAL A 61 5.64 -14.92 -6.77
CA VAL A 61 4.54 -13.95 -6.79
C VAL A 61 4.78 -12.86 -7.83
N ASP A 62 3.71 -12.25 -8.32
CA ASP A 62 3.75 -11.08 -9.20
C ASP A 62 4.06 -9.78 -8.43
N ASP A 63 3.57 -9.65 -7.21
CA ASP A 63 3.82 -8.52 -6.31
C ASP A 63 4.37 -8.98 -4.94
N PRO A 64 5.65 -8.72 -4.62
CA PRO A 64 6.24 -9.05 -3.31
C PRO A 64 5.90 -8.04 -2.20
N ALA A 65 5.27 -6.91 -2.53
CA ALA A 65 4.94 -5.84 -1.58
C ALA A 65 3.49 -5.32 -1.74
N PRO A 66 2.46 -6.20 -1.69
CA PRO A 66 1.08 -5.83 -1.90
C PRO A 66 0.53 -4.98 -0.74
N LYS A 67 -0.61 -4.34 -0.97
CA LYS A 67 -1.41 -3.67 0.07
C LYS A 67 -2.55 -4.59 0.52
N LEU A 68 -3.05 -4.33 1.73
CA LEU A 68 -4.27 -4.94 2.23
C LEU A 68 -5.43 -4.72 1.23
N GLY A 69 -6.03 -5.80 0.75
CA GLY A 69 -7.08 -5.81 -0.28
C GLY A 69 -6.60 -6.10 -1.70
N ASP A 70 -5.29 -6.07 -1.96
CA ASP A 70 -4.75 -6.43 -3.27
C ASP A 70 -4.88 -7.94 -3.53
N THR A 71 -4.96 -8.31 -4.81
CA THR A 71 -4.96 -9.70 -5.25
C THR A 71 -3.59 -10.04 -5.81
N VAL A 72 -2.95 -11.07 -5.25
CA VAL A 72 -1.62 -11.53 -5.64
C VAL A 72 -1.76 -12.78 -6.48
N THR A 73 -1.06 -12.82 -7.62
CA THR A 73 -0.94 -14.01 -8.46
C THR A 73 0.25 -14.83 -8.01
N VAL A 74 0.02 -16.11 -7.74
CA VAL A 74 1.05 -17.06 -7.33
C VAL A 74 1.29 -18.07 -8.43
N THR A 75 2.56 -18.40 -8.67
CA THR A 75 2.97 -19.48 -9.58
C THR A 75 3.68 -20.54 -8.77
N TYR A 76 3.21 -21.78 -8.83
CA TYR A 76 3.81 -22.95 -8.21
C TYR A 76 4.39 -23.86 -9.29
N GLN A 77 5.72 -23.94 -9.33
CA GLN A 77 6.47 -24.77 -10.27
C GLN A 77 7.02 -26.00 -9.55
N VAL A 78 6.54 -27.18 -9.91
CA VAL A 78 7.14 -28.46 -9.48
C VAL A 78 8.16 -28.86 -10.54
N ALA A 79 9.44 -28.78 -10.20
CA ALA A 79 10.55 -29.05 -11.11
C ALA A 79 10.92 -30.53 -11.17
N ARG A 80 10.73 -31.26 -10.06
CA ARG A 80 10.94 -32.71 -9.95
C ARG A 80 9.92 -33.32 -9.00
N THR A 81 9.41 -34.50 -9.33
CA THR A 81 8.46 -35.28 -8.52
C THR A 81 8.87 -36.75 -8.51
N PRO A 82 8.59 -37.51 -7.43
CA PRO A 82 8.75 -38.96 -7.42
C PRO A 82 7.67 -39.69 -8.23
N ALA A 83 6.60 -39.01 -8.67
CA ALA A 83 5.55 -39.61 -9.47
C ALA A 83 6.02 -39.98 -10.89
N VAL A 84 5.64 -41.18 -11.32
CA VAL A 84 5.90 -41.70 -12.67
C VAL A 84 4.59 -41.79 -13.46
N ASN A 85 4.69 -41.95 -14.78
CA ASN A 85 3.55 -42.19 -15.66
C ASN A 85 2.75 -43.42 -15.17
N PRO A 86 1.48 -43.24 -14.74
CA PRO A 86 0.66 -44.33 -14.21
C PRO A 86 0.07 -45.23 -15.30
N VAL A 87 0.17 -44.82 -16.57
CA VAL A 87 -0.33 -45.59 -17.70
C VAL A 87 0.71 -46.62 -18.10
N GLY A 88 0.28 -47.87 -18.34
CA GLY A 88 1.14 -48.96 -18.83
C GLY A 88 1.62 -48.80 -20.28
N THR A 89 1.31 -47.67 -20.92
CA THR A 89 1.71 -47.29 -22.27
C THR A 89 2.25 -45.86 -22.26
N GLU A 90 2.70 -45.37 -23.41
CA GLU A 90 3.05 -43.96 -23.57
C GLU A 90 1.83 -43.07 -23.23
N LEU A 91 2.05 -42.10 -22.34
CA LEU A 91 1.11 -41.01 -22.10
C LEU A 91 1.34 -39.97 -23.21
N PRO A 92 0.33 -39.65 -24.04
CA PRO A 92 0.52 -38.71 -25.14
C PRO A 92 0.76 -37.29 -24.64
N ALA A 93 1.16 -36.43 -25.56
CA ALA A 93 1.23 -35.00 -25.31
C ALA A 93 -0.13 -34.44 -24.87
N ASP A 94 -0.08 -33.35 -24.10
CA ASP A 94 -1.26 -32.62 -23.62
C ASP A 94 -2.30 -33.53 -22.95
N ALA A 95 -1.86 -34.44 -22.07
CA ALA A 95 -2.71 -35.34 -21.30
C ALA A 95 -2.66 -35.07 -19.79
N LEU A 96 -1.64 -34.36 -19.31
CA LEU A 96 -1.37 -34.07 -17.90
C LEU A 96 -1.89 -32.69 -17.51
N THR A 97 -2.75 -32.65 -16.49
CA THR A 97 -3.27 -31.42 -15.86
C THR A 97 -2.87 -31.42 -14.37
N PRO A 98 -1.99 -30.51 -13.94
CA PRO A 98 -1.57 -30.45 -12.55
C PRO A 98 -2.50 -29.53 -11.72
N THR A 99 -2.78 -29.93 -10.49
CA THR A 99 -3.44 -29.09 -9.47
C THR A 99 -2.64 -29.12 -8.19
N GLY A 100 -2.65 -28.04 -7.41
CA GLY A 100 -1.80 -27.93 -6.24
C GLY A 100 -2.35 -27.00 -5.18
N ARG A 101 -1.72 -27.05 -4.01
CA ARG A 101 -2.01 -26.21 -2.86
C ARG A 101 -0.74 -25.47 -2.45
N ILE A 102 -0.88 -24.20 -2.12
CA ILE A 102 0.15 -23.42 -1.44
C ILE A 102 -0.36 -23.09 -0.04
N LEU A 103 0.45 -23.35 0.98
CA LEU A 103 0.13 -23.02 2.36
C LEU A 103 0.62 -21.61 2.67
N LEU A 104 -0.29 -20.77 3.14
CA LEU A 104 0.01 -19.43 3.65
C LEU A 104 0.23 -19.49 5.16
N GLY A 105 1.22 -18.75 5.65
CA GLY A 105 1.48 -18.57 7.08
C GLY A 105 1.96 -17.16 7.42
N GLY A 106 2.04 -16.84 8.72
CA GLY A 106 2.45 -15.52 9.21
C GLY A 106 1.23 -14.64 9.52
N ALA A 107 1.21 -13.41 8.99
CA ALA A 107 0.15 -12.45 9.20
C ALA A 107 -1.21 -12.89 8.64
N GLN A 108 -1.19 -13.73 7.60
CA GLN A 108 -2.36 -14.36 7.00
C GLN A 108 -2.09 -15.86 6.84
N SER A 109 -3.02 -16.67 7.34
CA SER A 109 -2.96 -18.13 7.21
C SER A 109 -4.09 -18.63 6.32
N GLY A 110 -3.84 -19.69 5.58
CA GLY A 110 -4.83 -20.26 4.66
C GLY A 110 -4.18 -21.11 3.59
N GLU A 111 -4.96 -21.42 2.56
CA GLU A 111 -4.52 -22.26 1.46
C GLU A 111 -4.91 -21.62 0.12
N VAL A 112 -4.01 -21.63 -0.85
CA VAL A 112 -4.27 -21.16 -2.22
C VAL A 112 -4.27 -22.37 -3.14
N THR A 113 -5.39 -22.60 -3.82
CA THR A 113 -5.47 -23.59 -4.89
C THR A 113 -4.85 -23.03 -6.16
N VAL A 114 -4.00 -23.82 -6.80
CA VAL A 114 -3.36 -23.49 -8.07
C VAL A 114 -3.65 -24.58 -9.10
N VAL A 115 -3.81 -24.17 -10.36
CA VAL A 115 -4.11 -25.08 -11.47
C VAL A 115 -3.16 -24.77 -12.62
N GLY A 116 -2.60 -25.81 -13.24
CA GLY A 116 -1.79 -25.67 -14.45
C GLY A 116 -2.58 -26.03 -15.70
N ALA A 117 -2.09 -25.54 -16.84
CA ALA A 117 -2.65 -25.92 -18.12
C ALA A 117 -2.42 -27.41 -18.40
N LYS A 118 -3.35 -28.03 -19.13
CA LYS A 118 -3.21 -29.37 -19.67
C LYS A 118 -2.10 -29.37 -20.73
N ARG A 119 -0.88 -29.72 -20.34
CA ARG A 119 0.31 -29.68 -21.21
C ARG A 119 1.42 -30.57 -20.69
N ASN A 120 1.96 -31.40 -21.58
CA ASN A 120 3.16 -32.19 -21.39
C ASN A 120 3.64 -32.68 -22.77
N ASP A 121 4.93 -32.99 -22.89
CA ASP A 121 5.43 -33.82 -23.99
C ASP A 121 5.06 -35.29 -23.75
N PRO A 122 5.09 -36.17 -24.77
CA PRO A 122 4.84 -37.59 -24.58
C PRO A 122 5.76 -38.21 -23.51
N VAL A 123 5.20 -39.01 -22.61
CA VAL A 123 5.91 -39.64 -21.49
C VAL A 123 5.84 -41.15 -21.62
N GLN A 124 6.99 -41.83 -21.65
CA GLN A 124 7.04 -43.29 -21.75
C GLN A 124 6.41 -43.97 -20.51
N ALA A 125 5.95 -45.21 -20.66
CA ALA A 125 5.42 -45.99 -19.55
C ALA A 125 6.46 -46.10 -18.43
N GLY A 126 6.07 -45.78 -17.19
CA GLY A 126 6.95 -45.82 -16.02
C GLY A 126 8.06 -44.77 -15.97
N ALA A 127 8.12 -43.83 -16.92
CA ALA A 127 9.07 -42.71 -16.85
C ALA A 127 8.59 -41.63 -15.86
N GLU A 128 9.52 -40.83 -15.34
CA GLU A 128 9.21 -39.68 -14.48
C GLU A 128 8.31 -38.68 -15.21
N LEU A 129 7.35 -38.09 -14.47
CA LEU A 129 6.50 -37.05 -15.01
C LEU A 129 7.29 -35.72 -15.15
N PRO A 130 7.02 -34.94 -16.21
CA PRO A 130 7.77 -33.72 -16.49
C PRO A 130 7.49 -32.62 -15.46
N ALA A 131 8.32 -31.59 -15.48
CA ALA A 131 8.10 -30.39 -14.66
C ALA A 131 6.75 -29.73 -15.02
N VAL A 132 6.01 -29.32 -14.00
CA VAL A 132 4.68 -28.71 -14.15
C VAL A 132 4.63 -27.33 -13.50
N THR A 133 3.83 -26.45 -14.10
CA THR A 133 3.62 -25.09 -13.59
C THR A 133 2.14 -24.85 -13.39
N MET A 134 1.77 -24.37 -12.21
CA MET A 134 0.40 -24.09 -11.80
C MET A 134 0.30 -22.64 -11.36
N THR A 135 -0.84 -22.01 -11.62
CA THR A 135 -1.11 -20.63 -11.19
C THR A 135 -2.39 -20.53 -10.37
N GLY A 136 -2.43 -19.59 -9.45
CA GLY A 136 -3.62 -19.25 -8.68
C GLY A 136 -3.53 -17.83 -8.15
N THR A 137 -4.54 -17.41 -7.40
CA THR A 137 -4.59 -16.05 -6.84
C THR A 137 -5.13 -16.08 -5.42
N PHE A 138 -4.69 -15.15 -4.58
CA PHE A 138 -5.32 -14.91 -3.28
C PHE A 138 -5.38 -13.41 -2.97
N THR A 139 -6.35 -13.03 -2.15
CA THR A 139 -6.49 -11.65 -1.68
C THR A 139 -5.79 -11.48 -0.33
N VAL A 140 -5.07 -10.37 -0.17
CA VAL A 140 -4.40 -10.02 1.09
C VAL A 140 -5.45 -9.47 2.07
N THR A 141 -5.65 -10.18 3.18
CA THR A 141 -6.65 -9.86 4.22
C THR A 141 -6.04 -9.37 5.53
N ALA A 142 -4.72 -9.45 5.69
CA ALA A 142 -4.03 -8.91 6.86
C ALA A 142 -2.67 -8.29 6.48
N PRO A 143 -2.29 -7.13 7.06
CA PRO A 143 -0.95 -6.56 6.88
C PRO A 143 0.09 -7.34 7.68
N GLY A 144 1.33 -7.37 7.18
CA GLY A 144 2.47 -8.07 7.79
C GLY A 144 3.15 -9.06 6.85
N GLU A 145 4.09 -9.84 7.37
CA GLU A 145 4.78 -10.88 6.59
C GLU A 145 3.84 -12.05 6.31
N ILE A 146 3.76 -12.47 5.04
CA ILE A 146 3.07 -13.68 4.60
C ILE A 146 4.11 -14.61 3.97
N THR A 147 4.16 -15.84 4.46
CA THR A 147 5.04 -16.91 3.97
C THR A 147 4.25 -17.85 3.07
N LEU A 148 4.88 -18.33 1.99
CA LEU A 148 4.29 -19.28 1.06
C LEU A 148 5.14 -20.55 1.06
N ALA A 149 4.52 -21.66 1.46
CA ALA A 149 5.14 -22.99 1.47
C ALA A 149 4.43 -23.93 0.48
N PRO A 150 5.17 -24.79 -0.23
CA PRO A 150 4.59 -25.84 -1.07
C PRO A 150 3.66 -26.77 -0.28
N GLY A 151 2.45 -27.00 -0.79
CA GLY A 151 1.50 -27.98 -0.26
C GLY A 151 1.36 -29.19 -1.17
N GLY A 152 0.39 -30.06 -0.86
CA GLY A 152 0.08 -31.23 -1.68
C GLY A 152 -0.36 -30.85 -3.10
N TYR A 153 -0.10 -31.75 -4.05
CA TYR A 153 -0.46 -31.59 -5.46
C TYR A 153 -1.01 -32.88 -6.06
N THR A 154 -1.78 -32.77 -7.13
CA THR A 154 -2.37 -33.90 -7.86
C THR A 154 -2.03 -33.76 -9.33
N LEU A 155 -1.57 -34.86 -9.91
CA LEU A 155 -1.23 -34.98 -11.33
C LEU A 155 -2.35 -35.78 -12.00
N HIS A 156 -3.27 -35.06 -12.65
CA HIS A 156 -4.38 -35.66 -13.37
C HIS A 156 -3.96 -36.01 -14.79
N THR A 157 -4.06 -37.28 -15.16
CA THR A 157 -3.78 -37.75 -16.51
C THR A 157 -5.08 -38.20 -17.18
N SER A 158 -5.33 -37.69 -18.38
CA SER A 158 -6.56 -37.92 -19.15
C SER A 158 -6.21 -38.61 -20.47
N HIS A 159 -5.96 -39.92 -20.40
CA HIS A 159 -5.66 -40.75 -21.56
C HIS A 159 -6.22 -42.16 -21.36
N LEU A 160 -7.20 -42.54 -22.19
CA LEU A 160 -8.01 -43.77 -22.07
C LEU A 160 -8.91 -43.81 -20.82
N LEU A 161 -8.36 -43.41 -19.68
CA LEU A 161 -9.03 -43.24 -18.39
C LEU A 161 -8.57 -41.92 -17.76
N ASP A 162 -9.39 -41.41 -16.85
CA ASP A 162 -9.06 -40.28 -15.99
C ASP A 162 -8.42 -40.81 -14.71
N LEU A 163 -7.15 -40.46 -14.50
CA LEU A 163 -6.29 -41.07 -13.50
C LEU A 163 -5.60 -39.98 -12.69
N ASP A 164 -5.81 -40.01 -11.37
CA ASP A 164 -5.23 -39.04 -10.43
C ASP A 164 -4.09 -39.68 -9.62
N THR A 165 -2.89 -39.11 -9.75
CA THR A 165 -1.78 -39.38 -8.83
C THR A 165 -1.73 -38.29 -7.77
N VAL A 166 -2.04 -38.64 -6.52
CA VAL A 166 -2.11 -37.68 -5.40
C VAL A 166 -0.78 -37.67 -4.65
N CYS A 167 -0.12 -36.52 -4.59
CA CYS A 167 1.15 -36.32 -3.91
C CYS A 167 0.95 -35.49 -2.64
N THR A 168 1.15 -36.15 -1.50
CA THR A 168 1.07 -35.54 -0.17
C THR A 168 2.44 -35.02 0.26
N VAL A 169 2.46 -33.82 0.86
CA VAL A 169 3.68 -33.10 1.23
C VAL A 169 3.69 -32.91 2.74
N THR A 170 4.82 -33.22 3.38
CA THR A 170 5.01 -33.04 4.82
C THR A 170 6.26 -32.21 5.09
N GLY A 171 6.12 -31.11 5.83
CA GLY A 171 7.25 -30.30 6.28
C GLY A 171 7.99 -29.54 5.17
N ALA A 172 7.30 -29.10 4.11
CA ALA A 172 7.92 -28.27 3.09
C ALA A 172 8.39 -26.92 3.68
N PRO A 173 9.64 -26.49 3.41
CA PRO A 173 10.12 -25.21 3.86
C PRO A 173 9.48 -24.05 3.08
N VAL A 174 9.56 -22.86 3.65
CA VAL A 174 9.08 -21.62 3.00
C VAL A 174 9.86 -21.38 1.71
N SER A 175 9.14 -21.28 0.59
CA SER A 175 9.69 -21.06 -0.74
C SER A 175 9.72 -19.58 -1.10
N GLU A 176 8.71 -18.81 -0.67
CA GLU A 176 8.57 -17.39 -0.99
C GLU A 176 8.03 -16.60 0.22
N ARG A 177 8.35 -15.31 0.30
CA ARG A 177 7.84 -14.38 1.31
C ARG A 177 7.40 -13.07 0.68
N LEU A 178 6.30 -12.53 1.16
CA LEU A 178 5.87 -11.17 0.81
C LEU A 178 5.50 -10.37 2.05
N THR A 179 5.58 -9.04 1.95
CA THR A 179 5.22 -8.15 3.06
C THR A 179 4.04 -7.28 2.67
N ALA A 180 2.89 -7.57 3.25
CA ALA A 180 1.67 -6.82 3.04
C ALA A 180 1.69 -5.52 3.84
N SER A 181 1.47 -4.38 3.18
CA SER A 181 1.34 -3.08 3.83
C SER A 181 -0.13 -2.78 4.21
N PRO A 182 -0.40 -2.17 5.38
CA PRO A 182 -1.75 -1.75 5.73
C PRO A 182 -2.22 -0.64 4.78
N LEU A 183 -3.54 -0.51 4.61
CA LEU A 183 -4.11 0.66 3.95
C LEU A 183 -3.76 1.93 4.76
N PRO A 184 -3.46 3.05 4.11
CA PRO A 184 -3.27 4.32 4.80
C PRO A 184 -4.57 4.67 5.53
N ARG A 185 -4.53 4.72 6.86
CA ARG A 185 -5.64 5.29 7.64
C ARG A 185 -5.65 6.80 7.42
N ALA A 186 -6.84 7.35 7.18
CA ALA A 186 -7.01 8.80 7.15
C ALA A 186 -6.57 9.38 8.50
N ASN A 187 -5.53 10.21 8.49
CA ASN A 187 -5.12 10.94 9.66
C ASN A 187 -5.95 12.22 9.76
N LEU A 188 -6.87 12.27 10.70
CA LEU A 188 -7.78 13.40 10.90
C LEU A 188 -7.19 14.48 11.83
N ARG A 189 -5.93 14.33 12.26
CA ARG A 189 -5.29 15.28 13.18
C ARG A 189 -4.99 16.58 12.47
N SER A 190 -5.46 17.68 13.04
CA SER A 190 -5.25 19.02 12.52
C SER A 190 -4.77 19.96 13.62
N VAL A 191 -4.03 20.99 13.24
CA VAL A 191 -3.69 22.12 14.11
C VAL A 191 -3.98 23.44 13.42
N ALA A 192 -4.40 24.43 14.21
CA ALA A 192 -4.57 25.81 13.79
C ALA A 192 -3.95 26.75 14.83
N LEU A 193 -3.37 27.84 14.36
CA LEU A 193 -2.69 28.83 15.18
C LEU A 193 -3.53 30.10 15.27
N ALA A 194 -3.58 30.70 16.45
CA ALA A 194 -4.23 32.01 16.64
C ALA A 194 -3.49 33.15 15.92
N ALA A 195 -2.20 32.96 15.65
CA ALA A 195 -1.38 33.87 14.86
C ALA A 195 -0.39 33.08 14.00
N ALA A 196 -0.18 33.51 12.77
CA ALA A 196 0.76 32.90 11.84
C ALA A 196 2.19 33.44 11.95
N TYR A 197 2.44 34.40 12.84
CA TYR A 197 3.74 34.97 13.05
C TYR A 197 3.88 35.58 14.44
N GLY A 198 5.13 35.75 14.89
CA GLY A 198 5.44 36.43 16.14
C GLY A 198 6.91 36.75 16.27
N LYS A 199 7.25 37.56 17.27
CA LYS A 199 8.65 37.84 17.63
C LYS A 199 9.27 36.60 18.31
N PRO A 200 10.61 36.45 18.30
CA PRO A 200 11.26 35.43 19.10
C PRO A 200 10.81 35.50 20.57
N GLY A 201 10.35 34.38 21.11
CA GLY A 201 9.83 34.24 22.47
C GLY A 201 8.34 34.58 22.63
N ALA A 202 7.63 34.99 21.57
CA ALA A 202 6.18 35.17 21.62
C ALA A 202 5.47 33.83 21.81
N GLU A 203 4.44 33.81 22.64
CA GLU A 203 3.53 32.66 22.77
C GLU A 203 2.49 32.70 21.66
N VAL A 204 2.32 31.57 20.97
CA VAL A 204 1.22 31.35 20.03
C VAL A 204 0.23 30.34 20.60
N THR A 205 -1.05 30.68 20.59
CA THR A 205 -2.11 29.74 20.95
C THR A 205 -2.30 28.74 19.81
N VAL A 206 -2.23 27.46 20.14
CA VAL A 206 -2.36 26.31 19.24
C VAL A 206 -3.63 25.57 19.60
N THR A 207 -4.52 25.41 18.62
CA THR A 207 -5.72 24.58 18.72
C THR A 207 -5.52 23.32 17.89
N GLY A 208 -5.82 22.16 18.44
CA GLY A 208 -5.70 20.86 17.78
C GLY A 208 -6.99 20.05 17.87
N ALA A 209 -7.24 19.20 16.89
CA ALA A 209 -8.38 18.29 16.85
C ALA A 209 -8.00 16.95 16.20
N GLY A 210 -8.81 15.91 16.43
CA GLY A 210 -8.63 14.58 15.82
C GLY A 210 -7.65 13.66 16.56
N PHE A 211 -7.26 14.02 17.79
CA PHE A 211 -6.41 13.20 18.65
C PHE A 211 -7.23 12.15 19.42
N ALA A 212 -6.57 11.10 19.90
CA ALA A 212 -7.22 10.14 20.78
C ALA A 212 -7.60 10.81 22.12
N PRO A 213 -8.84 10.65 22.62
CA PRO A 213 -9.24 11.21 23.90
C PRO A 213 -8.30 10.82 25.05
N GLY A 214 -7.84 11.80 25.84
CA GLY A 214 -6.89 11.59 26.93
C GLY A 214 -5.45 11.29 26.51
N ALA A 215 -5.12 11.35 25.21
CA ALA A 215 -3.77 11.10 24.74
C ALA A 215 -2.80 12.21 25.13
N ALA A 216 -1.54 11.83 25.42
CA ALA A 216 -0.45 12.78 25.55
C ALA A 216 -0.04 13.29 24.16
N VAL A 217 -0.18 14.59 23.95
CA VAL A 217 0.12 15.29 22.69
C VAL A 217 1.29 16.24 22.90
N THR A 218 2.27 16.18 22.01
CA THR A 218 3.36 17.15 21.94
C THR A 218 3.07 18.14 20.84
N VAL A 219 3.00 19.42 21.18
CA VAL A 219 2.96 20.53 20.22
C VAL A 219 4.37 21.04 20.04
N ALA A 220 4.88 21.12 18.81
CA ALA A 220 6.27 21.45 18.54
C ALA A 220 6.46 22.31 17.29
N GLY A 221 7.45 23.19 17.34
CA GLY A 221 7.95 23.95 16.20
C GLY A 221 8.78 23.09 15.24
N ARG A 222 8.79 23.49 13.97
CA ARG A 222 9.46 22.80 12.86
C ARG A 222 10.19 23.79 11.96
N ALA A 223 11.38 23.41 11.51
CA ALA A 223 12.14 24.03 10.44
C ALA A 223 12.18 23.07 9.24
N GLY A 224 11.18 23.17 8.35
CA GLY A 224 10.93 22.12 7.35
C GLY A 224 10.64 20.77 8.03
N ALA A 225 11.39 19.72 7.70
CA ALA A 225 11.24 18.40 8.31
C ALA A 225 11.84 18.29 9.73
N ALA A 226 12.80 19.16 10.08
CA ALA A 226 13.49 19.11 11.36
C ALA A 226 12.64 19.72 12.49
N GLY A 227 12.63 19.08 13.67
CA GLY A 227 12.05 19.68 14.89
C GLY A 227 12.94 20.79 15.44
N THR A 228 12.34 21.87 15.93
CA THR A 228 13.05 22.92 16.68
C THR A 228 13.04 22.64 18.18
N ALA A 229 13.68 23.50 18.97
CA ALA A 229 13.64 23.40 20.43
C ALA A 229 12.26 23.77 21.01
N ASP A 230 11.42 24.45 20.24
CA ASP A 230 10.10 24.93 20.66
C ASP A 230 9.13 23.76 20.82
N ARG A 231 8.74 23.44 22.06
CA ARG A 231 7.81 22.35 22.35
C ARG A 231 7.06 22.54 23.66
N VAL A 232 5.83 22.05 23.69
CA VAL A 232 5.01 21.93 24.89
C VAL A 232 4.22 20.63 24.86
N ALA A 233 4.04 20.01 26.01
CA ALA A 233 3.22 18.82 26.18
C ALA A 233 1.85 19.19 26.74
N VAL A 234 0.80 18.57 26.22
CA VAL A 234 -0.60 18.80 26.58
C VAL A 234 -1.36 17.48 26.46
N THR A 235 -2.45 17.34 27.20
CA THR A 235 -3.32 16.16 27.11
C THR A 235 -4.55 16.53 26.29
N ALA A 236 -4.91 15.68 25.32
CA ALA A 236 -6.15 15.84 24.59
C ALA A 236 -7.36 15.65 25.52
N ASP A 237 -8.40 16.45 25.33
CA ASP A 237 -9.63 16.34 26.12
C ASP A 237 -10.45 15.09 25.73
N GLU A 238 -11.64 14.93 26.33
CA GLU A 238 -12.52 13.80 26.08
C GLU A 238 -13.04 13.72 24.63
N HIS A 239 -12.93 14.80 23.87
CA HIS A 239 -13.32 14.89 22.46
C HIS A 239 -12.12 14.81 21.51
N GLY A 240 -10.90 14.62 22.03
CA GLY A 240 -9.69 14.59 21.21
C GLY A 240 -9.23 15.96 20.74
N ALA A 241 -9.67 17.04 21.42
CA ALA A 241 -9.23 18.40 21.16
C ALA A 241 -8.07 18.80 22.07
N VAL A 242 -7.25 19.73 21.58
CA VAL A 242 -6.05 20.22 22.27
C VAL A 242 -6.04 21.75 22.23
N LEU A 243 -5.70 22.37 23.36
CA LEU A 243 -5.39 23.80 23.43
C LEU A 243 -4.06 23.99 24.15
N ALA A 244 -3.08 24.61 23.49
CA ALA A 244 -1.75 24.81 24.04
C ALA A 244 -1.24 26.24 23.77
N GLN A 245 -0.35 26.72 24.64
CA GLN A 245 0.44 27.92 24.42
C GLN A 245 1.86 27.48 24.08
N LEU A 246 2.32 27.75 22.86
CA LEU A 246 3.67 27.41 22.42
C LEU A 246 4.54 28.68 22.40
N PRO A 247 5.56 28.80 23.27
CA PRO A 247 6.57 29.85 23.12
C PRO A 247 7.49 29.52 21.94
N VAL A 248 7.52 30.39 20.93
CA VAL A 248 8.36 30.18 19.73
C VAL A 248 9.61 31.04 19.81
N SER A 249 10.72 30.45 20.25
CA SER A 249 12.01 31.13 20.43
C SER A 249 13.00 30.82 19.32
N ASP A 250 12.90 29.65 18.70
CA ASP A 250 13.78 29.26 17.60
C ASP A 250 13.42 30.04 16.32
N ARG A 251 14.35 30.86 15.85
CA ARG A 251 14.18 31.71 14.66
C ARG A 251 14.01 30.92 13.37
N THR A 252 14.37 29.64 13.37
CA THR A 252 14.22 28.76 12.20
C THR A 252 12.83 28.11 12.15
N THR A 253 12.00 28.30 13.17
CA THR A 253 10.63 27.79 13.18
C THR A 253 9.82 28.42 12.04
N THR A 254 9.37 27.56 11.13
CA THR A 254 8.57 27.86 9.93
C THR A 254 7.18 27.22 9.99
N ALA A 255 6.96 26.30 10.93
CA ALA A 255 5.67 25.67 11.17
C ALA A 255 5.54 25.12 12.59
N VAL A 256 4.32 24.79 12.99
CA VAL A 256 3.96 24.11 14.24
C VAL A 256 3.17 22.85 13.90
N VAL A 257 3.48 21.74 14.55
CA VAL A 257 2.76 20.46 14.47
C VAL A 257 2.32 20.02 15.86
N ALA A 258 1.34 19.12 15.94
CA ALA A 258 1.02 18.41 17.16
C ALA A 258 0.95 16.89 16.91
N TYR A 259 1.48 16.07 17.81
CA TYR A 259 1.54 14.62 17.60
C TYR A 259 1.44 13.81 18.89
N GLU A 260 0.92 12.59 18.77
CA GLU A 260 0.86 11.60 19.86
C GLU A 260 2.16 10.81 19.95
N GLY A 261 2.57 10.50 21.18
CA GLY A 261 3.76 9.70 21.44
C GLY A 261 5.07 10.50 21.45
N PRO A 262 6.22 9.82 21.44
CA PRO A 262 7.51 10.43 21.74
C PRO A 262 8.11 11.24 20.57
N ALA A 263 7.65 11.00 19.34
CA ALA A 263 8.16 11.64 18.14
C ALA A 263 7.06 11.78 17.08
N TRP A 264 7.21 12.78 16.21
CA TRP A 264 6.27 12.99 15.10
C TRP A 264 6.37 11.88 14.07
N SER A 265 5.21 11.42 13.60
CA SER A 265 5.06 10.56 12.44
C SER A 265 3.84 11.04 11.64
N ALA A 266 3.81 10.74 10.34
CA ALA A 266 2.68 11.10 9.49
C ALA A 266 1.36 10.42 9.91
N GLN A 267 1.43 9.35 10.69
CA GLN A 267 0.28 8.57 11.18
C GLN A 267 -0.27 9.09 12.52
N GLN A 268 0.58 9.71 13.34
CA GLN A 268 0.24 10.14 14.71
C GLN A 268 0.35 11.66 14.91
N GLY A 269 0.81 12.40 13.90
CA GLY A 269 0.97 13.85 13.94
C GLY A 269 0.04 14.58 12.99
N SER A 270 -0.32 15.81 13.31
CA SER A 270 -1.02 16.70 12.42
C SER A 270 -0.14 17.10 11.23
N GLY A 271 -0.79 17.59 10.18
CA GLY A 271 -0.10 18.44 9.20
C GLY A 271 0.45 19.72 9.87
N PRO A 272 1.53 20.32 9.33
CA PRO A 272 2.09 21.56 9.86
C PRO A 272 1.22 22.80 9.62
N ALA A 273 0.95 23.57 10.68
CA ALA A 273 0.45 24.94 10.53
C ALA A 273 1.62 25.91 10.35
N ALA A 274 1.55 26.77 9.33
CA ALA A 274 2.61 27.73 9.03
C ALA A 274 2.81 28.73 10.18
N TYR A 275 4.07 29.00 10.54
CA TYR A 275 4.41 30.02 11.52
C TYR A 275 5.71 30.72 11.13
N THR A 276 5.75 32.05 11.15
CA THR A 276 6.97 32.81 10.82
C THR A 276 7.48 33.57 12.03
N VAL A 277 8.75 33.40 12.38
CA VAL A 277 9.42 34.24 13.37
C VAL A 277 9.89 35.53 12.69
N ILE A 278 9.31 36.66 13.10
CA ILE A 278 9.65 37.99 12.54
C ILE A 278 10.62 38.67 13.51
N GLU A 279 11.83 38.96 13.02
CA GLU A 279 12.79 39.76 13.79
C GLU A 279 12.40 41.24 13.84
N ASP A 280 12.75 41.89 14.96
CA ASP A 280 12.81 43.34 14.99
C ASP A 280 13.99 43.80 14.14
N ALA A 281 13.71 44.38 12.96
CA ALA A 281 14.78 44.95 12.13
C ALA A 281 15.57 46.01 12.93
N PRO A 282 16.91 46.11 12.74
CA PRO A 282 17.74 47.14 13.36
C PRO A 282 17.17 48.54 13.11
N PRO A 283 17.36 49.49 14.05
CA PRO A 283 16.92 50.86 13.83
C PRO A 283 17.55 51.42 12.54
N PRO A 284 16.75 52.02 11.64
CA PRO A 284 17.26 52.51 10.37
C PRO A 284 18.26 53.66 10.57
N PRO A 285 19.30 53.78 9.72
CA PRO A 285 20.20 54.94 9.74
C PRO A 285 19.44 56.28 9.62
N PRO A 286 19.97 57.39 10.16
CA PRO A 286 19.38 58.71 10.00
C PRO A 286 19.09 59.02 8.53
N GLY A 287 17.89 59.52 8.23
CA GLY A 287 17.45 59.84 6.87
C GLY A 287 16.81 58.69 6.08
N THR A 288 16.69 57.48 6.66
CA THR A 288 15.96 56.37 6.03
C THR A 288 14.64 56.06 6.75
N ARG A 289 13.72 55.35 6.07
CA ARG A 289 12.43 54.91 6.60
C ARG A 289 12.28 53.41 6.39
N LYS A 290 11.93 52.69 7.45
CA LYS A 290 11.61 51.26 7.37
C LYS A 290 10.23 51.09 6.71
N VAL A 291 10.16 50.25 5.67
CA VAL A 291 8.90 49.80 5.08
C VAL A 291 8.79 48.31 5.35
N THR A 292 7.71 47.89 6.00
CA THR A 292 7.44 46.48 6.30
C THR A 292 6.06 46.15 5.79
N VAL A 293 5.96 45.08 5.00
CA VAL A 293 4.71 44.47 4.58
C VAL A 293 4.67 43.06 5.17
N VAL A 294 3.55 42.69 5.76
CA VAL A 294 3.27 41.34 6.22
C VAL A 294 2.23 40.75 5.27
N VAL A 295 2.51 39.57 4.74
CA VAL A 295 1.55 38.80 3.96
C VAL A 295 0.96 37.75 4.90
N GLU A 296 -0.33 37.87 5.19
CA GLU A 296 -1.04 36.91 6.05
C GLU A 296 -1.35 35.63 5.26
N PRO A 297 -1.22 34.44 5.86
CA PRO A 297 -1.66 33.21 5.20
C PRO A 297 -3.18 33.21 5.05
N GLY A 298 -3.65 32.65 3.93
CA GLY A 298 -5.05 32.38 3.71
C GLY A 298 -5.47 31.00 4.24
N ALA A 299 -6.71 30.62 3.97
CA ALA A 299 -7.25 29.32 4.33
C ALA A 299 -6.90 28.23 3.30
N LEU A 300 -6.97 26.98 3.75
CA LEU A 300 -7.21 25.84 2.86
C LEU A 300 -8.72 25.74 2.62
N SER A 301 -9.15 25.80 1.37
CA SER A 301 -10.58 25.75 1.02
C SER A 301 -10.86 24.83 -0.16
N MET A 302 -12.09 24.34 -0.22
CA MET A 302 -12.62 23.54 -1.31
C MET A 302 -13.95 24.13 -1.78
N ASN A 303 -14.17 24.09 -3.09
CA ASN A 303 -15.47 24.30 -3.71
C ASN A 303 -15.76 23.14 -4.67
N GLN A 304 -17.01 22.66 -4.72
CA GLN A 304 -17.43 21.65 -5.68
C GLN A 304 -18.49 22.22 -6.61
N GLU A 305 -18.34 21.99 -7.91
CA GLU A 305 -19.36 22.33 -8.90
C GLU A 305 -20.52 21.33 -8.87
N GLY A 306 -21.75 21.82 -8.94
CA GLY A 306 -22.94 20.99 -9.06
C GLY A 306 -23.38 20.34 -7.74
N GLU A 307 -24.70 20.27 -7.54
CA GLU A 307 -25.30 19.78 -6.29
C GLU A 307 -25.56 18.26 -6.31
N SER A 308 -25.53 17.62 -7.48
CA SER A 308 -25.86 16.20 -7.61
C SER A 308 -25.05 15.50 -8.71
N ILE A 309 -24.79 14.22 -8.48
CA ILE A 309 -24.10 13.32 -9.41
C ILE A 309 -25.16 12.44 -10.07
N ALA A 310 -25.37 12.64 -11.38
CA ALA A 310 -26.23 11.77 -12.18
C ALA A 310 -25.43 10.58 -12.70
N LEU A 311 -25.95 9.37 -12.51
CA LEU A 311 -25.42 8.15 -13.08
C LEU A 311 -26.29 7.69 -14.24
N GLY A 312 -25.68 6.99 -15.21
CA GLY A 312 -26.38 6.36 -16.32
C GLY A 312 -27.40 5.31 -15.88
N ALA A 313 -28.38 5.05 -16.73
CA ALA A 313 -29.38 4.01 -16.48
C ALA A 313 -28.79 2.61 -16.70
N VAL A 314 -29.23 1.63 -15.90
CA VAL A 314 -28.87 0.22 -16.04
C VAL A 314 -30.12 -0.58 -16.40
N PRO A 315 -30.10 -1.43 -17.44
CA PRO A 315 -31.22 -2.28 -17.80
C PRO A 315 -31.58 -3.27 -16.68
N TYR A 316 -32.88 -3.44 -16.44
CA TYR A 316 -33.35 -4.50 -15.55
C TYR A 316 -33.04 -5.88 -16.13
N GLY A 317 -32.83 -6.87 -15.24
CA GLY A 317 -32.63 -8.28 -15.61
C GLY A 317 -31.17 -8.68 -15.84
N GLU A 318 -30.35 -7.78 -16.37
CA GLU A 318 -28.93 -8.08 -16.66
C GLU A 318 -27.97 -7.47 -15.63
N GLY A 319 -28.38 -6.38 -14.96
CA GLY A 319 -27.48 -5.59 -14.12
C GLY A 319 -26.48 -4.82 -14.99
N GLY A 320 -25.39 -4.36 -14.38
CA GLY A 320 -24.32 -3.70 -15.11
C GLY A 320 -23.83 -2.39 -14.51
N ALA A 321 -23.01 -1.69 -15.29
CA ALA A 321 -22.33 -0.47 -14.90
C ALA A 321 -23.17 0.78 -15.21
N ALA A 322 -23.40 1.60 -14.18
CA ALA A 322 -23.97 2.94 -14.29
C ALA A 322 -22.83 3.98 -14.25
N PRO A 323 -22.34 4.48 -15.41
CA PRO A 323 -21.25 5.44 -15.44
C PRO A 323 -21.73 6.85 -15.05
N GLY A 324 -20.83 7.66 -14.51
CA GLY A 324 -21.05 9.08 -14.22
C GLY A 324 -19.74 9.81 -13.96
N ARG A 325 -19.85 11.05 -13.47
CA ARG A 325 -18.70 11.86 -13.02
C ARG A 325 -19.07 12.65 -11.78
N ILE A 326 -18.11 12.84 -10.88
CA ILE A 326 -18.28 13.85 -9.83
C ILE A 326 -18.26 15.24 -10.45
N GLY A 327 -18.89 16.20 -9.78
CA GLY A 327 -18.67 17.60 -10.07
C GLY A 327 -17.23 18.01 -9.79
N THR A 328 -16.68 18.89 -10.62
CA THR A 328 -15.28 19.33 -10.52
C THR A 328 -15.06 19.99 -9.16
N VAL A 329 -14.01 19.56 -8.47
CA VAL A 329 -13.64 20.09 -7.16
C VAL A 329 -12.43 21.00 -7.32
N THR A 330 -12.55 22.23 -6.85
CA THR A 330 -11.44 23.18 -6.78
C THR A 330 -10.93 23.24 -5.35
N VAL A 331 -9.67 22.89 -5.14
CA VAL A 331 -8.97 23.10 -3.86
C VAL A 331 -8.06 24.32 -3.99
N LYS A 332 -8.12 25.23 -3.02
CA LYS A 332 -7.20 26.36 -2.92
C LYS A 332 -6.45 26.26 -1.61
N ASP A 333 -5.13 26.11 -1.69
CA ASP A 333 -4.25 26.15 -0.53
C ASP A 333 -3.50 27.48 -0.50
N ALA A 334 -3.92 28.35 0.41
CA ALA A 334 -3.28 29.65 0.65
C ALA A 334 -2.54 29.69 2.00
N ARG A 335 -2.35 28.53 2.67
CA ARG A 335 -1.72 28.48 4.01
C ARG A 335 -0.25 28.88 3.98
N GLY A 336 0.44 28.67 2.86
CA GLY A 336 1.83 29.07 2.65
C GLY A 336 2.87 28.32 3.49
N GLY A 337 2.44 27.30 4.24
CA GLY A 337 3.30 26.45 5.06
C GLY A 337 3.79 25.20 4.33
N PRO A 338 4.49 24.30 5.03
CA PRO A 338 5.00 23.07 4.43
C PRO A 338 3.97 21.94 4.31
N ALA A 339 2.76 22.13 4.85
CA ALA A 339 1.73 21.11 4.91
C ALA A 339 1.05 20.91 3.57
N GLY A 340 1.07 19.66 3.11
CA GLY A 340 0.20 19.16 2.08
C GLY A 340 -1.28 19.18 2.50
N TRP A 341 -2.12 18.66 1.62
CA TRP A 341 -3.55 18.47 1.87
C TRP A 341 -3.99 17.15 1.27
N THR A 342 -5.03 16.56 1.84
CA THR A 342 -5.67 15.35 1.33
C THR A 342 -7.17 15.61 1.19
N LEU A 343 -7.75 15.17 0.07
CA LEU A 343 -9.18 15.19 -0.19
C LEU A 343 -9.69 13.75 -0.24
N ILE A 344 -10.60 13.41 0.68
CA ILE A 344 -11.20 12.08 0.83
C ILE A 344 -12.67 12.16 0.49
N GLY A 345 -13.20 11.13 -0.16
CA GLY A 345 -14.64 10.96 -0.36
C GLY A 345 -15.16 9.68 0.28
N LYS A 346 -16.36 9.76 0.85
CA LYS A 346 -17.09 8.64 1.47
C LYS A 346 -18.49 8.58 0.91
N VAL A 347 -18.96 7.39 0.54
CA VAL A 347 -20.31 7.19 0.04
C VAL A 347 -21.11 6.28 0.96
N THR A 348 -22.31 6.71 1.33
CA THR A 348 -23.26 5.86 2.04
C THR A 348 -23.82 4.78 1.11
N ASP A 349 -24.41 3.70 1.63
CA ASP A 349 -25.07 2.76 0.72
C ASP A 349 -26.27 3.42 0.03
N PHE A 350 -26.50 2.99 -1.19
CA PHE A 350 -27.58 3.46 -2.02
C PHE A 350 -28.91 2.89 -1.53
N THR A 351 -29.90 3.76 -1.36
CA THR A 351 -31.28 3.37 -1.00
C THR A 351 -32.17 3.51 -2.22
N GLY A 352 -32.82 2.42 -2.60
CA GLY A 352 -33.79 2.37 -3.69
C GLY A 352 -35.23 2.15 -3.21
N PRO A 353 -36.16 1.90 -4.15
CA PRO A 353 -37.56 1.63 -3.85
C PRO A 353 -37.73 0.44 -2.90
N GLY A 354 -38.74 0.52 -2.02
CA GLY A 354 -39.04 -0.56 -1.07
C GLY A 354 -37.96 -0.81 -0.01
N GLY A 355 -37.03 0.12 0.18
CA GLY A 355 -35.95 0.00 1.17
C GLY A 355 -34.77 -0.86 0.71
N VAL A 356 -34.70 -1.21 -0.57
CA VAL A 356 -33.60 -2.01 -1.13
C VAL A 356 -32.29 -1.24 -0.99
N ARG A 357 -31.24 -1.95 -0.56
CA ARG A 357 -29.90 -1.38 -0.34
C ARG A 357 -28.92 -1.95 -1.35
N VAL A 358 -28.10 -1.07 -1.95
CA VAL A 358 -26.92 -1.46 -2.71
C VAL A 358 -25.70 -0.90 -1.98
N PRO A 359 -24.74 -1.74 -1.56
CA PRO A 359 -23.58 -1.31 -0.78
C PRO A 359 -22.86 -0.11 -1.41
N GLY A 360 -22.44 0.86 -0.60
CA GLY A 360 -21.67 2.00 -1.09
C GLY A 360 -20.35 1.58 -1.76
N ALA A 361 -19.79 0.43 -1.33
CA ALA A 361 -18.59 -0.17 -1.92
C ALA A 361 -18.78 -0.63 -3.38
N SER A 362 -20.02 -0.70 -3.88
CA SER A 362 -20.31 -0.96 -5.29
C SER A 362 -20.03 0.25 -6.19
N LEU A 363 -19.83 1.44 -5.63
CA LEU A 363 -19.38 2.62 -6.37
C LEU A 363 -17.84 2.63 -6.45
N ARG A 364 -17.33 2.61 -7.68
CA ARG A 364 -15.92 2.78 -7.99
C ARG A 364 -15.68 4.13 -8.63
N TRP A 365 -14.48 4.67 -8.46
CA TRP A 365 -14.07 5.90 -9.11
C TRP A 365 -12.65 5.83 -9.68
N THR A 366 -12.35 6.74 -10.60
CA THR A 366 -11.01 6.94 -11.17
C THR A 366 -10.70 8.43 -11.12
N PRO A 367 -9.91 8.88 -10.13
CA PRO A 367 -9.60 10.29 -9.93
C PRO A 367 -8.57 10.85 -10.90
N THR A 368 -8.64 12.16 -11.12
CA THR A 368 -7.60 12.97 -11.77
C THR A 368 -7.35 14.21 -10.91
N CYS A 369 -6.12 14.71 -10.93
CA CYS A 369 -5.82 15.99 -10.31
C CYS A 369 -4.80 16.78 -11.13
N THR A 370 -5.03 18.08 -11.24
CA THR A 370 -4.14 19.01 -11.93
C THR A 370 -3.91 20.25 -11.08
N ALA A 371 -2.66 20.72 -11.04
CA ALA A 371 -2.33 21.99 -10.41
C ALA A 371 -2.41 23.12 -11.45
N ALA A 372 -3.03 24.25 -11.09
CA ALA A 372 -3.07 25.43 -11.93
C ALA A 372 -1.65 26.00 -12.11
N ALA A 373 -1.40 26.63 -13.26
CA ALA A 373 -0.11 27.26 -13.57
C ALA A 373 0.29 28.26 -12.47
N GLY A 374 1.54 28.17 -12.00
CA GLY A 374 2.07 28.99 -10.92
C GLY A 374 1.79 28.47 -9.51
N SER A 375 1.07 27.36 -9.35
CA SER A 375 0.96 26.68 -8.05
C SER A 375 2.30 26.08 -7.63
N PRO A 376 2.83 26.38 -6.44
CA PRO A 376 4.10 25.83 -5.97
C PRO A 376 4.04 24.32 -5.70
N SER A 377 2.85 23.76 -5.46
CA SER A 377 2.70 22.33 -5.17
C SER A 377 2.26 21.50 -6.37
N ARG A 378 2.69 20.23 -6.34
CA ARG A 378 2.19 19.19 -7.24
C ARG A 378 0.87 18.63 -6.69
N CYS A 379 -0.03 18.24 -7.58
CA CYS A 379 -1.19 17.46 -7.20
C CYS A 379 -1.10 16.04 -7.75
N ALA A 380 -1.47 15.06 -6.92
CA ALA A 380 -1.54 13.67 -7.30
C ALA A 380 -2.98 13.14 -7.11
N PRO A 381 -3.51 12.36 -8.07
CA PRO A 381 -4.78 11.67 -7.89
C PRO A 381 -4.63 10.51 -6.89
N GLY A 382 -5.73 10.16 -6.22
CA GLY A 382 -5.82 8.89 -5.50
C GLY A 382 -5.91 7.69 -6.44
N SER A 383 -5.77 6.48 -5.89
CA SER A 383 -5.86 5.24 -6.68
C SER A 383 -7.29 4.99 -7.18
N PRO A 384 -7.46 4.50 -8.41
CA PRO A 384 -8.75 3.99 -8.87
C PRO A 384 -9.22 2.83 -7.99
N GLY A 385 -10.49 2.81 -7.60
CA GLY A 385 -10.95 1.83 -6.62
C GLY A 385 -12.37 2.09 -6.12
N ALA A 386 -12.80 1.24 -5.17
CA ALA A 386 -14.07 1.41 -4.47
C ALA A 386 -13.99 2.61 -3.50
N VAL A 387 -15.08 3.38 -3.40
CA VAL A 387 -15.16 4.51 -2.47
C VAL A 387 -15.64 4.01 -1.10
N GLY A 388 -16.83 3.41 -1.08
CA GLY A 388 -17.44 2.84 0.12
C GLY A 388 -17.64 3.80 1.30
N PRO A 389 -18.14 3.28 2.43
CA PRO A 389 -18.31 4.03 3.67
C PRO A 389 -16.98 4.30 4.40
N GLU A 390 -15.97 3.44 4.21
CA GLU A 390 -14.62 3.61 4.78
C GLU A 390 -13.91 4.83 4.18
N GLY A 391 -14.20 5.14 2.93
CA GLY A 391 -13.68 6.28 2.19
C GLY A 391 -12.44 5.95 1.38
N ALA A 392 -12.23 6.75 0.33
CA ALA A 392 -11.06 6.66 -0.52
C ALA A 392 -10.47 8.05 -0.76
N VAL A 393 -9.16 8.10 -1.00
CA VAL A 393 -8.48 9.33 -1.40
C VAL A 393 -8.90 9.67 -2.82
N LEU A 394 -9.39 10.90 -3.01
CA LEU A 394 -9.71 11.45 -4.31
C LEU A 394 -8.47 12.14 -4.91
N ALA A 395 -7.82 13.00 -4.15
CA ALA A 395 -6.59 13.67 -4.54
C ALA A 395 -5.80 14.12 -3.31
N PHE A 396 -4.51 14.41 -3.49
CA PHE A 396 -3.68 14.98 -2.45
C PHE A 396 -2.55 15.83 -3.03
N SER A 397 -2.06 16.76 -2.23
CA SER A 397 -0.74 17.38 -2.38
C SER A 397 0.10 16.93 -1.19
N PRO A 398 1.30 16.37 -1.39
CA PRO A 398 2.18 15.98 -0.29
C PRO A 398 2.84 17.19 0.36
N ASP A 399 3.38 16.98 1.56
CA ASP A 399 4.21 17.97 2.26
C ASP A 399 5.43 18.35 1.41
N ALA A 400 5.83 19.62 1.50
CA ALA A 400 6.99 20.18 0.81
C ALA A 400 7.57 21.36 1.59
N ALA A 401 8.72 21.89 1.17
CA ALA A 401 9.29 23.09 1.82
C ALA A 401 8.34 24.31 1.75
N GLN A 402 7.55 24.39 0.67
CA GLN A 402 6.49 25.38 0.50
C GLN A 402 5.32 24.71 -0.21
N VAL A 403 4.15 24.75 0.42
CA VAL A 403 2.90 24.26 -0.16
C VAL A 403 1.95 25.43 -0.41
N GLY A 404 1.19 25.32 -1.49
CA GLY A 404 0.18 26.28 -1.88
C GLY A 404 -0.26 26.10 -3.33
N GLY A 405 -1.30 26.82 -3.70
CA GLY A 405 -1.77 26.90 -5.09
C GLY A 405 -3.25 26.65 -5.23
N THR A 406 -3.66 26.41 -6.47
CA THR A 406 -5.03 26.09 -6.84
C THR A 406 -5.03 24.82 -7.66
N PHE A 407 -5.94 23.90 -7.35
CA PHE A 407 -5.96 22.54 -7.90
C PHE A 407 -7.35 22.22 -8.41
N THR A 408 -7.40 21.54 -9.56
CA THR A 408 -8.63 21.02 -10.15
C THR A 408 -8.62 19.51 -10.04
N ILE A 409 -9.64 18.97 -9.37
CA ILE A 409 -9.82 17.55 -9.10
C ILE A 409 -11.10 17.09 -9.79
N ASP A 410 -11.01 16.01 -10.56
CA ASP A 410 -12.16 15.34 -11.16
C ASP A 410 -12.12 13.83 -10.86
N ALA A 411 -13.24 13.15 -11.06
CA ALA A 411 -13.28 11.69 -11.09
C ALA A 411 -14.43 11.18 -11.95
N THR A 412 -14.15 10.16 -12.74
CA THR A 412 -15.20 9.31 -13.30
C THR A 412 -15.68 8.35 -12.21
N VAL A 413 -16.97 8.03 -12.21
CA VAL A 413 -17.57 7.09 -11.25
C VAL A 413 -18.34 6.01 -12.00
N THR A 414 -18.42 4.83 -11.40
CA THR A 414 -19.20 3.72 -11.94
C THR A 414 -19.81 2.95 -10.79
N LEU A 415 -21.14 2.88 -10.75
CA LEU A 415 -21.88 2.03 -9.82
C LEU A 415 -22.19 0.71 -10.52
N THR A 416 -21.73 -0.41 -9.97
CA THR A 416 -22.07 -1.74 -10.49
C THR A 416 -23.29 -2.28 -9.77
N LEU A 417 -24.35 -2.57 -10.52
CA LEU A 417 -25.59 -3.14 -10.01
C LEU A 417 -25.71 -4.62 -10.38
N PRO A 418 -26.18 -5.49 -9.46
CA PRO A 418 -26.45 -6.88 -9.78
C PRO A 418 -27.65 -7.03 -10.74
N PRO A 419 -27.74 -8.16 -11.46
CA PRO A 419 -28.94 -8.55 -12.19
C PRO A 419 -30.19 -8.48 -11.31
N TYR A 420 -31.33 -8.14 -11.92
CA TYR A 420 -32.63 -8.06 -11.25
C TYR A 420 -32.72 -7.04 -10.10
N THR A 421 -31.80 -6.08 -10.01
CA THR A 421 -31.93 -4.92 -9.10
C THR A 421 -33.28 -4.22 -9.37
N PRO A 422 -34.15 -4.05 -8.35
CA PRO A 422 -35.48 -3.48 -8.53
C PRO A 422 -35.46 -2.13 -9.26
N PRO A 423 -36.29 -1.94 -10.31
CA PRO A 423 -36.31 -0.68 -11.05
C PRO A 423 -36.72 0.51 -10.17
N GLY A 424 -35.97 1.61 -10.26
CA GLY A 424 -36.31 2.90 -9.66
C GLY A 424 -35.08 3.71 -9.28
N ALA A 425 -35.30 4.86 -8.63
CA ALA A 425 -34.21 5.76 -8.27
C ALA A 425 -33.49 5.29 -7.01
N TYR A 426 -32.18 5.13 -7.10
CA TYR A 426 -31.29 4.84 -5.98
C TYR A 426 -30.55 6.11 -5.58
N ARG A 427 -30.48 6.40 -4.27
CA ARG A 427 -29.85 7.62 -3.73
C ARG A 427 -28.81 7.26 -2.69
N ALA A 428 -27.68 7.94 -2.75
CA ALA A 428 -26.61 7.90 -1.75
C ALA A 428 -26.10 9.33 -1.50
N VAL A 429 -25.35 9.50 -0.42
CA VAL A 429 -24.66 10.75 -0.09
C VAL A 429 -23.18 10.52 -0.26
N LEU A 430 -22.54 11.34 -1.12
CA LEU A 430 -21.09 11.43 -1.22
C LEU A 430 -20.63 12.61 -0.36
N THR A 431 -19.89 12.32 0.70
CA THR A 431 -19.27 13.35 1.56
C THR A 431 -17.83 13.51 1.16
N LEU A 432 -17.43 14.74 0.83
CA LEU A 432 -16.03 15.12 0.58
C LEU A 432 -15.46 15.82 1.82
N THR A 433 -14.25 15.43 2.22
CA THR A 433 -13.55 15.99 3.38
C THR A 433 -12.15 16.41 2.97
N LEU A 434 -11.83 17.68 3.19
CA LEU A 434 -10.51 18.26 2.95
C LEU A 434 -9.78 18.45 4.29
N SER A 435 -8.52 18.04 4.35
CA SER A 435 -7.65 18.15 5.54
C SER A 435 -6.23 18.52 5.17
#